data_AF-A0A0E9LZ17-F1
#
_entry.id   AF-A0A0E9LZ17-F1
#
_cell.length_a   1.000
_cell.length_b   1.000
_cell.length_c   1.000
_cell.angle_alpha   90.00
_cell.angle_beta   90.00
_cell.angle_gamma   90.00
#
_symmetry.space_group_name_H-M   'P 1'
#
loop_
_entity.id
_entity.type
_entity.pdbx_description
1 polymer ?
#
loop_
_entity_poly.entity_id
_entity_poly.type
_entity_poly.pdbx_seq_one_letter_code
_entity_poly.pdbx_strand_id
1 'polypeptide(L)'
;MHWIDLSIVVVYFAIMLLIGFWFHRKNNNTEDYFVGSRQMTKWHLGLSVVATDVGGGFSIGLGGLGFVMGLAGSWILFTGLIGAWLTAVVLIPKVHKTGLANGLQTFPEILKHNYGKTVALAAAIISAIGYMGFTASQVLAGAKLTSATFVGVNIPEAVLIMGAIAVVYTALGGIKAVIYTDTVQWIILLSGLSLVASPMP
;
A
#
# COMPACT_ATOMS: atom_id res chain seq x y z
N MET A 1 5.66 -25.11 -12.52
CA MET A 1 6.58 -24.10 -11.98
C MET A 1 7.91 -24.75 -11.68
N HIS A 2 9.01 -24.07 -11.98
CA HIS A 2 10.32 -24.54 -11.59
C HIS A 2 10.51 -24.30 -10.08
N TRP A 3 11.31 -25.13 -9.41
CA TRP A 3 11.56 -25.00 -7.97
C TRP A 3 12.21 -23.65 -7.61
N ILE A 4 12.94 -23.07 -8.57
CA ILE A 4 13.53 -21.72 -8.46
C ILE A 4 12.42 -20.67 -8.29
N ASP A 5 11.37 -20.70 -9.11
CA ASP A 5 10.27 -19.72 -9.05
C ASP A 5 9.58 -19.74 -7.68
N LEU A 6 9.33 -20.96 -7.18
CA LEU A 6 8.72 -21.15 -5.86
C LEU A 6 9.64 -20.61 -4.75
N SER A 7 10.95 -20.87 -4.84
CA SER A 7 11.91 -20.40 -3.84
C SER A 7 11.97 -18.87 -3.76
N ILE A 8 11.88 -18.17 -4.91
CA ILE A 8 11.88 -16.70 -4.96
C ILE A 8 10.66 -16.14 -4.21
N VAL A 9 9.49 -16.73 -4.42
CA VAL A 9 8.24 -16.28 -3.78
C VAL A 9 8.22 -16.55 -2.28
N VAL A 10 8.73 -17.72 -1.85
CA VAL A 10 8.87 -18.04 -0.42
C VAL A 10 9.84 -17.07 0.26
N VAL A 11 10.99 -16.80 -0.36
CA VAL A 11 11.98 -15.85 0.16
C VAL A 11 11.39 -14.44 0.24
N TYR A 12 10.64 -14.01 -0.77
CA TYR A 12 9.95 -12.72 -0.77
C TYR A 12 9.00 -12.59 0.44
N PHE A 13 8.10 -13.56 0.66
CA PHE A 13 7.18 -13.51 1.80
C PHE A 13 7.91 -13.60 3.15
N ALA A 14 8.97 -14.39 3.23
CA ALA A 14 9.80 -14.46 4.44
C ALA A 14 10.45 -13.10 4.76
N ILE A 15 10.97 -12.39 3.77
CA ILE A 15 11.54 -11.05 3.95
C ILE A 15 10.47 -10.07 4.47
N MET A 16 9.25 -10.09 3.91
CA MET A 16 8.17 -9.21 4.37
C MET A 16 7.79 -9.48 5.84
N LEU A 17 7.67 -10.76 6.22
CA LEU A 17 7.40 -11.15 7.60
C LEU A 17 8.54 -10.78 8.56
N LEU A 18 9.79 -10.94 8.14
CA LEU A 18 10.97 -10.56 8.92
C LEU A 18 11.01 -9.05 9.18
N ILE A 19 10.70 -8.22 8.18
CA ILE A 19 10.60 -6.77 8.35
C ILE A 19 9.49 -6.43 9.36
N GLY A 20 8.31 -7.05 9.23
CA GLY A 20 7.21 -6.88 10.18
C GLY A 20 7.62 -7.23 11.62
N PHE A 21 8.25 -8.39 11.80
CA PHE A 21 8.72 -8.85 13.11
C PHE A 21 9.85 -7.98 13.69
N TRP A 22 10.75 -7.47 12.85
CA TRP A 22 11.82 -6.59 13.29
C TRP A 22 11.29 -5.28 13.88
N PHE A 23 10.30 -4.67 13.22
CA PHE A 23 9.66 -3.44 13.71
C PHE A 23 8.69 -3.68 14.86
N HIS A 24 8.07 -4.86 14.94
CA HIS A 24 7.28 -5.24 16.10
C HIS A 24 8.06 -5.05 17.41
N ARG A 25 9.33 -5.48 17.43
CA ARG A 25 10.22 -5.33 18.59
C ARG A 25 10.66 -3.88 18.86
N LYS A 26 10.45 -2.96 17.91
CA LYS A 26 10.84 -1.54 18.03
C LYS A 26 9.68 -0.62 18.39
N ASN A 27 8.45 -1.10 18.32
CA ASN A 27 7.26 -0.31 18.64
C ASN A 27 7.02 -0.34 20.15
N ASN A 28 7.27 0.77 20.84
CA ASN A 28 7.08 0.84 22.30
C ASN A 28 5.79 1.57 22.70
N ASN A 29 5.25 2.40 21.82
CA ASN A 29 4.05 3.20 22.07
C ASN A 29 3.20 3.36 20.79
N THR A 30 2.03 4.00 20.94
CA THR A 30 1.11 4.24 19.82
C THR A 30 1.69 5.18 18.76
N GLU A 31 2.54 6.13 19.14
CA GLU A 31 3.19 7.04 18.20
C GLU A 31 4.19 6.31 17.29
N ASP A 32 4.94 5.35 17.83
CA ASP A 32 5.81 4.48 17.04
C ASP A 32 5.01 3.63 16.06
N TYR A 33 3.89 3.06 16.53
CA TYR A 33 3.05 2.15 15.75
C TYR A 33 2.29 2.87 14.63
N PHE A 34 1.62 3.99 14.91
CA PHE A 34 0.72 4.65 13.96
C PHE A 34 1.41 5.70 13.08
N VAL A 35 2.42 6.42 13.59
CA VAL A 35 3.07 7.51 12.86
C VAL A 35 4.58 7.36 12.75
N GLY A 36 5.14 6.24 13.21
CA GLY A 36 6.54 5.90 13.01
C GLY A 36 7.49 6.84 13.76
N SER A 37 7.07 7.38 14.90
CA SER A 37 7.78 8.44 15.64
C SER A 37 8.06 9.69 14.80
N ARG A 38 7.43 9.81 13.60
CA ARG A 38 7.61 10.90 12.64
C ARG A 38 9.07 11.11 12.17
N GLN A 39 9.91 10.08 12.27
CA GLN A 39 11.35 10.12 11.93
C GLN A 39 11.67 9.47 10.58
N MET A 40 10.66 9.17 9.77
CA MET A 40 10.86 8.54 8.47
C MET A 40 11.49 9.50 7.47
N THR A 41 12.47 9.03 6.70
CA THR A 41 13.09 9.86 5.66
C THR A 41 12.11 10.10 4.51
N LYS A 42 12.23 11.27 3.87
CA LYS A 42 11.35 11.69 2.77
C LYS A 42 11.30 10.69 1.62
N TRP A 43 12.42 9.98 1.37
CA TRP A 43 12.50 8.94 0.34
C TRP A 43 11.59 7.75 0.63
N HIS A 44 11.71 7.15 1.82
CA HIS A 44 10.87 6.01 2.19
C HIS A 44 9.38 6.39 2.22
N LEU A 45 9.06 7.58 2.74
CA LEU A 45 7.68 8.09 2.73
C LEU A 45 7.13 8.25 1.31
N GLY A 46 7.91 8.88 0.40
CA GLY A 46 7.49 9.07 -0.98
C GLY A 46 7.27 7.74 -1.71
N LEU A 47 8.20 6.79 -1.57
CA LEU A 47 8.10 5.47 -2.20
C LEU A 47 6.90 4.68 -1.65
N SER A 48 6.65 4.73 -0.34
CA SER A 48 5.50 4.07 0.27
C SER A 48 4.16 4.65 -0.20
N VAL A 49 4.06 5.98 -0.32
CA VAL A 49 2.85 6.63 -0.87
C VAL A 49 2.56 6.14 -2.30
N VAL A 50 3.58 6.08 -3.15
CA VAL A 50 3.42 5.63 -4.54
C VAL A 50 3.13 4.13 -4.61
N ALA A 51 3.80 3.30 -3.81
CA ALA A 51 3.57 1.86 -3.75
C ALA A 51 2.13 1.53 -3.30
N THR A 52 1.63 2.26 -2.30
CA THR A 52 0.27 2.13 -1.80
C THR A 52 -0.76 2.46 -2.88
N ASP A 53 -0.54 3.54 -3.65
CA ASP A 53 -1.44 3.99 -4.71
C ASP A 53 -1.45 3.00 -5.89
N VAL A 54 -0.27 2.58 -6.35
CA VAL A 54 -0.15 1.75 -7.56
C VAL A 54 -0.54 0.29 -7.34
N GLY A 55 -0.29 -0.28 -6.15
CA GLY A 55 -0.26 -1.71 -5.80
C GLY A 55 -0.84 -2.76 -6.78
N GLY A 56 -1.58 -3.75 -6.27
CA GLY A 56 -1.97 -4.92 -7.09
C GLY A 56 -3.15 -4.65 -8.03
N GLY A 57 -4.24 -4.12 -7.48
CA GLY A 57 -5.49 -3.87 -8.19
C GLY A 57 -5.40 -2.75 -9.20
N PHE A 58 -4.68 -1.67 -8.86
CA PHE A 58 -4.46 -0.58 -9.80
C PHE A 58 -3.52 -1.00 -10.94
N SER A 59 -2.45 -1.78 -10.68
CA SER A 59 -1.62 -2.35 -11.74
C SER A 59 -2.39 -3.25 -12.72
N ILE A 60 -3.20 -4.20 -12.22
CA ILE A 60 -4.02 -5.06 -13.09
C ILE A 60 -5.11 -4.27 -13.80
N GLY A 61 -5.79 -3.37 -13.08
CA GLY A 61 -6.87 -2.55 -13.63
C GLY A 61 -6.40 -1.66 -14.77
N LEU A 62 -5.28 -0.96 -14.58
CA LEU A 62 -4.68 -0.13 -15.63
C LEU A 62 -4.08 -0.94 -16.76
N GLY A 63 -3.45 -2.08 -16.48
CA GLY A 63 -3.00 -3.00 -17.52
C GLY A 63 -4.17 -3.43 -18.42
N GLY A 64 -5.32 -3.74 -17.82
CA GLY A 64 -6.55 -4.05 -18.54
C GLY A 64 -7.09 -2.88 -19.36
N LEU A 65 -7.11 -1.66 -18.80
CA LEU A 65 -7.51 -0.46 -19.54
C LEU A 65 -6.54 -0.15 -20.69
N GLY A 66 -5.24 -0.33 -20.49
CA GLY A 66 -4.24 -0.19 -21.54
C GLY A 66 -4.44 -1.22 -22.67
N PHE A 67 -4.82 -2.46 -22.34
CA PHE A 67 -5.13 -3.48 -23.33
C PHE A 67 -6.37 -3.13 -24.18
N VAL A 68 -7.42 -2.59 -23.56
CA VAL A 68 -8.70 -2.30 -24.25
C VAL A 68 -8.70 -0.94 -24.94
N MET A 69 -8.11 0.09 -24.31
CA MET A 69 -8.20 1.49 -24.74
C MET A 69 -6.85 2.07 -25.21
N GLY A 70 -5.77 1.28 -25.18
CA GLY A 70 -4.44 1.76 -25.52
C GLY A 70 -3.99 2.89 -24.59
N LEU A 71 -3.23 3.85 -25.15
CA LEU A 71 -2.72 5.02 -24.43
C LEU A 71 -3.84 5.90 -23.84
N ALA A 72 -5.05 5.87 -24.39
CA ALA A 72 -6.16 6.65 -23.82
C ALA A 72 -6.53 6.20 -22.39
N GLY A 73 -6.29 4.92 -22.07
CA GLY A 73 -6.49 4.37 -20.72
C GLY A 73 -5.58 5.02 -19.67
N SER A 74 -4.44 5.61 -20.07
CA SER A 74 -3.53 6.29 -19.15
C SER A 74 -4.07 7.65 -18.66
N TRP A 75 -5.17 8.16 -19.24
CA TRP A 75 -5.73 9.45 -18.81
C TRP A 75 -6.09 9.47 -17.31
N ILE A 76 -6.56 8.33 -16.77
CA ILE A 76 -6.90 8.21 -15.35
C ILE A 76 -5.67 8.36 -14.43
N LEU A 77 -4.47 8.02 -14.92
CA LEU A 77 -3.21 8.24 -14.20
C LEU A 77 -2.93 9.73 -14.05
N PHE A 78 -3.11 10.49 -15.13
CA PHE A 78 -2.81 11.92 -15.13
C PHE A 78 -3.73 12.70 -14.20
N THR A 79 -5.03 12.39 -14.21
CA THR A 79 -5.99 13.06 -13.32
C THR A 79 -5.75 12.69 -11.85
N GLY A 80 -5.45 11.42 -11.58
CA GLY A 80 -5.05 10.94 -10.25
C GLY A 80 -3.79 11.64 -9.72
N LEU A 81 -2.75 11.75 -10.56
CA LEU A 81 -1.49 12.40 -10.22
C LEU A 81 -1.67 13.88 -9.85
N ILE A 82 -2.51 14.61 -10.60
CA ILE A 82 -2.82 16.02 -10.29
C ILE A 82 -3.53 16.12 -8.93
N GLY A 83 -4.50 15.25 -8.67
CA GLY A 83 -5.22 15.21 -7.39
C GLY A 83 -4.29 14.90 -6.19
N ALA A 84 -3.40 13.92 -6.36
CA ALA A 84 -2.40 13.56 -5.36
C ALA A 84 -1.43 14.73 -5.11
N TRP A 85 -0.96 15.39 -6.17
CA TRP A 85 -0.05 16.53 -6.07
C TRP A 85 -0.72 17.72 -5.36
N LEU A 86 -1.95 18.08 -5.74
CA LEU A 86 -2.71 19.15 -5.06
C LEU A 86 -2.93 18.82 -3.59
N THR A 87 -3.26 17.58 -3.26
CA THR A 87 -3.39 17.13 -1.87
C THR A 87 -2.08 17.29 -1.12
N ALA A 88 -0.96 16.87 -1.72
CA ALA A 88 0.36 16.95 -1.11
C ALA A 88 0.85 18.37 -0.85
N VAL A 89 0.56 19.31 -1.77
CA VAL A 89 1.04 20.70 -1.66
C VAL A 89 0.09 21.57 -0.83
N VAL A 90 -1.23 21.37 -0.93
CA VAL A 90 -2.22 22.27 -0.33
C VAL A 90 -2.75 21.75 1.01
N LEU A 91 -3.07 20.46 1.09
CA LEU A 91 -3.78 19.89 2.24
C LEU A 91 -2.81 19.33 3.28
N ILE A 92 -1.81 18.53 2.87
CA ILE A 92 -0.88 17.88 3.80
C ILE A 92 -0.17 18.87 4.73
N PRO A 93 0.36 20.04 4.28
CA PRO A 93 1.04 20.96 5.18
C PRO A 93 0.14 21.51 6.29
N LYS A 94 -1.14 21.74 6.00
CA LYS A 94 -2.13 22.21 6.97
C LYS A 94 -2.46 21.11 7.98
N VAL A 95 -2.75 19.91 7.49
CA VAL A 95 -3.11 18.74 8.29
C VAL A 95 -1.94 18.30 9.18
N HIS A 96 -0.72 18.29 8.63
CA HIS A 96 0.49 17.91 9.34
C HIS A 96 0.80 18.85 10.51
N LYS A 97 0.68 20.16 10.31
CA LYS A 97 0.92 21.16 11.37
C LYS A 97 -0.06 20.97 12.54
N THR A 98 -1.35 20.80 12.25
CA THR A 98 -2.37 20.55 13.29
C THR A 98 -2.15 19.21 14.00
N GLY A 99 -1.78 18.17 13.25
CA GLY A 99 -1.49 16.84 13.80
C GLY A 99 -0.30 16.85 14.76
N LEU A 100 0.78 17.56 14.41
CA LEU A 100 1.93 17.74 15.29
C LEU A 100 1.59 18.52 16.57
N ALA A 101 0.91 19.66 16.43
CA ALA A 101 0.62 20.55 17.56
C ALA A 101 -0.28 19.90 18.63
N ASN A 102 -1.14 18.98 18.23
CA ASN A 102 -2.14 18.36 19.11
C ASN A 102 -1.90 16.86 19.35
N GLY A 103 -0.76 16.31 18.88
CA GLY A 103 -0.46 14.88 19.05
C GLY A 103 -1.43 13.93 18.34
N LEU A 104 -2.11 14.39 17.28
CA LEU A 104 -3.11 13.60 16.55
C LEU A 104 -2.42 12.62 15.61
N GLN A 105 -2.97 11.40 15.53
CA GLN A 105 -2.38 10.28 14.81
C GLN A 105 -3.21 9.87 13.60
N THR A 106 -4.51 10.17 13.59
CA THR A 106 -5.42 9.77 12.50
C THR A 106 -6.09 10.96 11.81
N PHE A 107 -6.48 10.77 10.55
CA PHE A 107 -7.23 11.81 9.82
C PHE A 107 -8.59 12.14 10.46
N PRO A 108 -9.40 11.17 10.92
CA PRO A 108 -10.63 11.45 11.65
C PRO A 108 -10.41 12.24 12.96
N GLU A 109 -9.30 12.03 13.68
CA GLU A 109 -8.96 12.83 14.85
C GLU A 109 -8.72 14.30 14.52
N ILE A 110 -8.08 14.58 13.38
CA ILE A 110 -7.87 15.95 12.90
C ILE A 110 -9.22 16.60 12.57
N LEU A 111 -10.13 15.86 11.94
CA LEU A 111 -11.48 16.36 11.69
C LEU A 111 -12.30 16.54 12.97
N LYS A 112 -12.09 15.69 13.99
CA LYS A 112 -12.69 15.86 15.31
C LYS A 112 -12.27 17.16 15.97
N HIS A 113 -10.98 17.50 15.88
CA HIS A 113 -10.43 18.74 16.42
C HIS A 113 -11.00 19.97 15.71
N ASN A 114 -11.13 19.94 14.38
CA ASN A 114 -11.56 21.10 13.60
C ASN A 114 -13.09 21.27 13.50
N TYR A 115 -13.86 20.17 13.51
CA TYR A 115 -15.28 20.18 13.15
C TYR A 115 -16.18 19.37 14.11
N GLY A 116 -15.61 18.76 15.15
CA GLY A 116 -16.36 18.04 16.17
C GLY A 116 -16.62 16.55 15.86
N LYS A 117 -17.30 15.89 16.81
CA LYS A 117 -17.43 14.41 16.83
C LYS A 117 -18.24 13.85 15.66
N THR A 118 -19.27 14.55 15.21
CA THR A 118 -20.15 14.07 14.13
C THR A 118 -19.39 13.94 12.81
N VAL A 119 -18.61 14.97 12.45
CA VAL A 119 -17.79 14.96 11.23
C VAL A 119 -16.70 13.91 11.31
N ALA A 120 -16.07 13.76 12.49
CA ALA A 120 -15.07 12.72 12.71
C ALA A 120 -15.64 11.30 12.54
N LEU A 121 -16.83 11.04 13.07
CA LEU A 121 -17.47 9.73 12.94
C LEU A 121 -17.84 9.45 11.48
N ALA A 122 -18.40 10.43 10.78
CA ALA A 122 -18.71 10.30 9.36
C ALA A 122 -17.44 10.01 8.55
N ALA A 123 -16.36 10.76 8.78
CA ALA A 123 -15.09 10.54 8.12
C ALA A 123 -14.49 9.16 8.43
N ALA A 124 -14.53 8.71 9.68
CA ALA A 124 -14.04 7.39 10.06
C ALA A 124 -14.81 6.26 9.35
N ILE A 125 -16.15 6.37 9.27
CA ILE A 125 -16.98 5.38 8.57
C ILE A 125 -16.70 5.39 7.07
N ILE A 126 -16.67 6.56 6.43
CA ILE A 126 -16.38 6.70 5.00
C ILE A 126 -14.99 6.15 4.68
N SER A 127 -13.98 6.52 5.46
CA SER A 127 -12.63 6.00 5.30
C SER A 127 -12.57 4.49 5.51
N ALA A 128 -13.23 3.94 6.53
CA ALA A 128 -13.22 2.50 6.79
C ALA A 128 -13.82 1.71 5.63
N ILE A 129 -14.97 2.13 5.12
CA ILE A 129 -15.64 1.46 3.98
C ILE A 129 -14.78 1.61 2.71
N GLY A 130 -14.29 2.83 2.44
CA GLY A 130 -13.47 3.11 1.25
C GLY A 130 -12.18 2.28 1.24
N TYR A 131 -11.43 2.28 2.34
CA TYR A 131 -10.18 1.52 2.45
C TYR A 131 -10.42 0.01 2.51
N MET A 132 -11.54 -0.46 3.06
CA MET A 132 -11.90 -1.87 2.99
C MET A 132 -12.07 -2.34 1.54
N GLY A 133 -12.81 -1.59 0.73
CA GLY A 133 -12.98 -1.89 -0.69
C GLY A 133 -11.68 -1.77 -1.48
N PHE A 134 -10.88 -0.73 -1.20
CA PHE A 134 -9.57 -0.55 -1.80
C PHE A 134 -8.64 -1.72 -1.49
N THR A 135 -8.42 -2.05 -0.21
CA THR A 135 -7.55 -3.18 0.17
C THR A 135 -8.07 -4.51 -0.36
N ALA A 136 -9.38 -4.74 -0.37
CA ALA A 136 -9.97 -5.94 -0.94
C ALA A 136 -9.66 -6.09 -2.44
N SER A 137 -9.71 -4.99 -3.22
CA SER A 137 -9.37 -5.03 -4.64
C SER A 137 -7.89 -5.35 -4.87
N GLN A 138 -6.99 -4.80 -4.04
CA GLN A 138 -5.56 -5.06 -4.10
C GLN A 138 -5.24 -6.53 -3.81
N VAL A 139 -5.84 -7.11 -2.76
CA VAL A 139 -5.64 -8.53 -2.38
C VAL A 139 -6.24 -9.45 -3.45
N LEU A 140 -7.44 -9.16 -3.94
CA LEU A 140 -8.09 -9.97 -4.99
C LEU A 140 -7.28 -9.97 -6.28
N ALA A 141 -6.72 -8.82 -6.67
CA ALA A 141 -5.84 -8.71 -7.82
C ALA A 141 -4.59 -9.59 -7.67
N GLY A 142 -3.91 -9.51 -6.52
CA GLY A 142 -2.79 -10.38 -6.20
C GLY A 142 -3.16 -11.87 -6.22
N ALA A 143 -4.34 -12.21 -5.69
CA ALA A 143 -4.83 -13.59 -5.66
C ALA A 143 -5.13 -14.14 -7.07
N LYS A 144 -5.67 -13.32 -7.96
CA LYS A 144 -5.88 -13.71 -9.37
C LYS A 144 -4.56 -13.98 -10.08
N LEU A 145 -3.54 -13.14 -9.89
CA LEU A 145 -2.21 -13.38 -10.44
C LEU A 145 -1.58 -14.65 -9.87
N THR A 146 -1.72 -14.86 -8.56
CA THR A 146 -1.20 -16.06 -7.89
C THR A 146 -1.88 -17.31 -8.42
N SER A 147 -3.21 -17.34 -8.50
CA SER A 147 -3.96 -18.49 -9.02
C SER A 147 -3.65 -18.78 -10.49
N ALA A 148 -3.38 -17.74 -11.31
CA ALA A 148 -2.96 -17.91 -12.69
C ALA A 148 -1.51 -18.42 -12.83
N THR A 149 -0.65 -18.17 -11.84
CA THR A 149 0.77 -18.54 -11.86
C THR A 149 1.02 -19.92 -11.24
N PHE A 150 0.35 -20.22 -10.14
CA PHE A 150 0.55 -21.43 -9.34
C PHE A 150 -0.52 -22.48 -9.65
N VAL A 151 -0.12 -23.55 -10.32
CA VAL A 151 -1.00 -24.68 -10.62
C VAL A 151 -1.52 -25.30 -9.32
N GLY A 152 -2.84 -25.44 -9.21
CA GLY A 152 -3.50 -26.06 -8.06
C GLY A 152 -3.90 -25.09 -6.94
N VAL A 153 -3.53 -23.80 -7.02
CA VAL A 153 -4.00 -22.78 -6.07
C VAL A 153 -5.20 -22.05 -6.68
N ASN A 154 -6.37 -22.18 -6.04
CA ASN A 154 -7.56 -21.43 -6.48
C ASN A 154 -7.60 -20.01 -5.87
N ILE A 155 -8.47 -19.14 -6.40
CA ILE A 155 -8.55 -17.74 -5.96
C ILE A 155 -8.87 -17.62 -4.45
N PRO A 156 -9.86 -18.33 -3.88
CA PRO A 156 -10.12 -18.27 -2.43
C PRO A 156 -8.90 -18.61 -1.58
N GLU A 157 -8.16 -19.66 -1.91
CA GLU A 157 -6.92 -20.04 -1.22
C GLU A 157 -5.86 -18.95 -1.33
N ALA A 158 -5.64 -18.41 -2.54
CA ALA A 158 -4.68 -17.33 -2.76
C ALA A 158 -5.04 -16.06 -1.97
N VAL A 159 -6.33 -15.69 -1.90
CA VAL A 159 -6.80 -14.56 -1.08
C VAL A 159 -6.48 -14.79 0.39
N LEU A 160 -6.75 -15.99 0.91
CA LEU A 160 -6.49 -16.31 2.32
C LEU A 160 -5.00 -16.26 2.64
N ILE A 161 -4.15 -16.85 1.80
CA ILE A 161 -2.69 -16.87 2.01
C ILE A 161 -2.12 -15.46 1.96
N MET A 162 -2.41 -14.71 0.89
CA MET A 162 -1.86 -13.36 0.72
C MET A 162 -2.41 -12.39 1.77
N GLY A 163 -3.72 -12.46 2.04
CA GLY A 163 -4.38 -11.66 3.05
C GLY A 163 -3.83 -11.93 4.44
N ALA A 164 -3.65 -13.21 4.82
CA ALA A 164 -3.08 -13.57 6.11
C ALA A 164 -1.65 -13.04 6.27
N ILE A 165 -0.78 -13.23 5.27
CA ILE A 165 0.60 -12.72 5.31
C ILE A 165 0.59 -11.18 5.44
N ALA A 166 -0.23 -10.51 4.62
CA ALA A 166 -0.38 -9.05 4.67
C ALA A 166 -0.82 -8.56 6.04
N VAL A 167 -1.89 -9.15 6.60
CA VAL A 167 -2.38 -8.80 7.94
C VAL A 167 -1.30 -9.05 8.99
N VAL A 168 -0.58 -10.17 8.93
CA VAL A 168 0.44 -10.52 9.93
C VAL A 168 1.59 -9.51 9.94
N TYR A 169 2.23 -9.22 8.79
CA TYR A 169 3.39 -8.30 8.82
C TYR A 169 2.97 -6.85 9.11
N THR A 170 1.78 -6.44 8.66
CA THR A 170 1.29 -5.06 8.89
C THR A 170 0.83 -4.86 10.34
N ALA A 171 0.04 -5.78 10.89
CA ALA A 171 -0.46 -5.69 12.26
C ALA A 171 0.63 -5.84 13.32
N LEU A 172 1.65 -6.67 13.06
CA LEU A 172 2.78 -6.79 13.98
C LEU A 172 3.72 -5.58 13.91
N GLY A 173 4.02 -5.12 12.69
CA GLY A 173 5.09 -4.17 12.45
C GLY A 173 4.70 -2.68 12.51
N GLY A 174 3.41 -2.35 12.37
CA GLY A 174 2.96 -0.96 12.32
C GLY A 174 3.46 -0.18 11.10
N ILE A 175 3.28 1.14 11.09
CA ILE A 175 3.52 1.97 9.90
C ILE A 175 4.97 1.95 9.42
N LYS A 176 5.95 1.80 10.32
CA LYS A 176 7.37 1.69 9.92
C LYS A 176 7.59 0.43 9.09
N ALA A 177 7.05 -0.71 9.52
CA ALA A 177 7.16 -1.94 8.74
C ALA A 177 6.55 -1.77 7.36
N VAL A 178 5.33 -1.23 7.29
CA VAL A 178 4.62 -0.96 6.03
C VAL A 178 5.49 -0.12 5.09
N ILE A 179 6.04 0.99 5.56
CA ILE A 179 6.86 1.88 4.73
C ILE A 179 8.12 1.18 4.18
N TYR A 180 8.77 0.35 4.99
CA TYR A 180 9.96 -0.38 4.56
C TYR A 180 9.61 -1.54 3.61
N THR A 181 8.52 -2.28 3.89
CA THR A 181 8.04 -3.33 2.97
C THR A 181 7.63 -2.72 1.63
N ASP A 182 6.93 -1.58 1.64
CA ASP A 182 6.53 -0.86 0.44
C ASP A 182 7.74 -0.42 -0.39
N THR A 183 8.80 0.06 0.27
CA THR A 183 10.03 0.46 -0.41
C THR A 183 10.64 -0.72 -1.16
N VAL A 184 10.72 -1.90 -0.53
CA VAL A 184 11.22 -3.12 -1.15
C VAL A 184 10.30 -3.58 -2.29
N GLN A 185 8.99 -3.61 -2.06
CA GLN A 185 7.99 -4.02 -3.05
C GLN A 185 7.99 -3.12 -4.27
N TRP A 186 8.16 -1.81 -4.06
CA TRP A 186 8.24 -0.83 -5.13
C TRP A 186 9.47 -1.02 -6.02
N ILE A 187 10.64 -1.27 -5.41
CA ILE A 187 11.86 -1.59 -6.16
C ILE A 187 11.67 -2.86 -6.99
N ILE A 188 11.07 -3.91 -6.40
CA ILE A 188 10.78 -5.16 -7.11
C ILE A 188 9.84 -4.90 -8.29
N LEU A 189 8.73 -4.18 -8.06
CA LEU A 189 7.73 -3.87 -9.09
C LEU A 189 8.35 -3.07 -10.23
N LEU A 190 9.10 -2.00 -9.94
CA LEU A 190 9.76 -1.20 -10.97
C LEU A 190 10.78 -2.01 -11.75
N SER A 191 11.61 -2.81 -11.06
CA SER A 191 12.60 -3.65 -11.73
C SER A 191 11.95 -4.68 -12.66
N GLY A 192 10.87 -5.33 -12.21
CA GLY A 192 10.10 -6.28 -13.01
C GLY A 192 9.45 -5.60 -14.22
N LEU A 193 8.82 -4.44 -14.03
CA LEU A 193 8.20 -3.68 -15.11
C LEU A 193 9.24 -3.24 -16.14
N SER A 194 10.39 -2.73 -15.71
CA SER A 194 11.48 -2.32 -16.61
C SER A 194 12.03 -3.48 -17.43
N LEU A 195 12.16 -4.68 -16.82
CA LEU A 195 12.61 -5.88 -17.52
C LEU A 195 11.61 -6.35 -18.59
N VAL A 196 10.31 -6.28 -18.28
CA VAL A 196 9.24 -6.63 -19.25
C VAL A 196 9.12 -5.58 -20.35
N ALA A 197 9.25 -4.30 -20.02
CA ALA A 197 9.15 -3.19 -20.96
C ALA A 197 10.39 -3.04 -21.85
N SER A 198 11.55 -3.54 -21.42
CA SER A 198 12.75 -3.58 -22.26
C SER A 198 12.46 -4.50 -23.44
N PRO A 199 12.58 -4.03 -24.70
CA PRO A 199 12.54 -4.91 -25.85
C PRO A 199 13.73 -5.85 -25.71
N MET A 200 13.50 -7.08 -25.27
CA MET A 200 14.53 -8.11 -25.36
C MET A 200 14.75 -8.36 -26.86
N PRO A 201 16.01 -8.37 -27.34
CA PRO A 201 16.32 -8.72 -28.72
C PRO A 201 15.93 -10.16 -29.05
#